data_AF-A0A5J5BW43-F1
#
_entry.id   AF-A0A5J5BW43-F1
#
_cell.length_a   1.000
_cell.length_b   1.000
_cell.length_c   1.000
_cell.angle_alpha   90.00
_cell.angle_beta   90.00
_cell.angle_gamma   90.00
#
_symmetry.space_group_name_H-M   'P 1'
#
loop_
_entity.id
_entity.type
_entity.pdbx_description
1 polymer ?
#
loop_
_entity_poly.entity_id
_entity_poly.type
_entity_poly.pdbx_seq_one_letter_code
_entity_poly.pdbx_strand_id
1 'polypeptide(L)'
;MKRFMMEKAYTPASFTYFFFTGTLGMLKGFSTEFISRTCNMSENELNKLVNSQTGALITKLSKILDMPAGKCKGTDDEFVFNLDNALADINVKNAGSLTTLTAAKLPVLTKLGVSASLVKLDANAMCSPMYTTDSEVQLTYIVKGSGKIEIVGFNGECLLGTTVQAGQMPVFGQLAGATSVWKALSPAILQASLNVTEEFAELFSSKMKDSTVFIPPPK
;
A
#
# COMPACT_ATOMS: atom_id res chain seq x y z
N MET A 1 12.48 -16.40 -14.45
CA MET A 1 12.52 -15.27 -13.50
C MET A 1 12.13 -13.99 -14.23
N LYS A 2 10.92 -13.47 -14.00
CA LYS A 2 10.57 -12.09 -14.40
C LYS A 2 10.80 -11.20 -13.19
N ARG A 3 11.82 -10.36 -13.28
CA ARG A 3 12.18 -9.37 -12.27
C ARG A 3 11.15 -8.25 -12.38
N PHE A 4 10.38 -7.98 -11.32
CA PHE A 4 9.52 -6.79 -11.25
C PHE A 4 10.44 -5.56 -11.12
N MET A 5 11.00 -5.13 -12.23
CA MET A 5 11.55 -3.79 -12.37
C MET A 5 10.37 -2.89 -12.76
N MET A 6 10.34 -1.65 -12.27
CA MET A 6 9.56 -0.60 -12.95
C MET A 6 10.16 -0.39 -14.36
N GLU A 7 9.83 -1.29 -15.28
CA GLU A 7 10.47 -1.43 -16.60
C GLU A 7 10.10 -0.28 -17.54
N LYS A 8 9.12 0.56 -17.15
CA LYS A 8 8.60 1.68 -17.94
C LYS A 8 8.81 3.06 -17.29
N ALA A 9 9.72 3.19 -16.34
CA ALA A 9 10.13 4.51 -15.85
C ALA A 9 11.16 5.14 -16.81
N TYR A 10 11.13 6.47 -16.99
CA TYR A 10 12.13 7.20 -17.78
C TYR A 10 13.57 6.91 -17.29
N THR A 11 13.73 6.74 -15.98
CA THR A 11 14.91 6.15 -15.37
C THR A 11 14.46 4.94 -14.53
N PRO A 12 14.99 3.73 -14.76
CA PRO A 12 14.61 2.55 -14.00
C PRO A 12 14.73 2.76 -12.49
N ALA A 13 13.74 2.27 -11.74
CA ALA A 13 13.67 2.38 -10.28
C ALA A 13 13.62 3.82 -9.70
N SER A 14 13.27 4.82 -10.51
CA SER A 14 13.00 6.18 -10.03
C SER A 14 11.59 6.65 -10.39
N PHE A 15 11.09 7.60 -9.59
CA PHE A 15 9.88 8.33 -9.92
C PHE A 15 10.25 9.54 -10.78
N THR A 16 9.56 9.69 -11.91
CA THR A 16 9.71 10.86 -12.81
C THR A 16 8.42 11.65 -12.80
N TYR A 17 8.50 12.93 -12.45
CA TYR A 17 7.37 13.85 -12.44
C TYR A 17 7.43 14.77 -13.65
N PHE A 18 6.30 14.95 -14.32
CA PHE A 18 6.15 15.92 -15.42
C PHE A 18 5.19 17.01 -14.98
N PHE A 19 5.73 18.16 -14.60
CA PHE A 19 4.91 19.32 -14.23
C PHE A 19 4.61 20.16 -15.46
N PHE A 20 3.36 20.58 -15.61
CA PHE A 20 2.95 21.38 -16.76
C PHE A 20 3.45 22.83 -16.65
N THR A 21 3.19 23.48 -15.51
CA THR A 21 3.62 24.87 -15.21
C THR A 21 4.35 24.94 -13.87
N GLY A 22 4.80 26.14 -13.46
CA GLY A 22 5.51 26.34 -12.19
C GLY A 22 7.02 26.55 -12.36
N THR A 23 7.76 26.46 -11.26
CA THR A 23 9.24 26.50 -11.29
C THR A 23 9.83 25.25 -11.93
N LEU A 24 9.16 24.10 -11.79
CA LEU A 24 9.56 22.82 -12.38
C LEU A 24 8.79 22.48 -13.68
N GLY A 25 8.04 23.45 -14.23
CA GLY A 25 7.14 23.25 -15.36
C GLY A 25 7.87 23.05 -16.69
N MET A 26 7.49 22.02 -17.44
CA MET A 26 8.12 21.67 -18.72
C MET A 26 7.87 22.67 -19.84
N LEU A 27 6.82 23.51 -19.74
CA LEU A 27 6.56 24.54 -20.76
C LEU A 27 7.72 25.54 -20.89
N LYS A 28 8.51 25.77 -19.83
CA LYS A 28 9.71 26.61 -19.90
C LYS A 28 10.85 26.00 -20.71
N GLY A 29 10.81 24.69 -20.97
CA GLY A 29 11.82 23.97 -21.73
C GLY A 29 11.69 24.09 -23.24
N PHE A 30 10.52 24.51 -23.75
CA PHE A 30 10.33 24.73 -25.18
C PHE A 30 10.61 26.18 -25.57
N SER A 31 10.89 26.42 -26.85
CA SER A 31 11.03 27.80 -27.35
C SER A 31 9.69 28.54 -27.33
N THR A 32 9.76 29.85 -27.13
CA THR A 32 8.60 30.75 -27.16
C THR A 32 7.83 30.66 -28.48
N GLU A 33 8.54 30.57 -29.60
CA GLU A 33 7.94 30.40 -30.94
C GLU A 33 7.15 29.09 -31.06
N PHE A 34 7.68 27.98 -30.52
CA PHE A 34 7.03 26.67 -30.62
C PHE A 34 5.71 26.63 -29.84
N ILE A 35 5.70 27.08 -28.59
CA ILE A 35 4.48 27.05 -27.77
C ILE A 35 3.47 28.09 -28.26
N SER A 36 3.90 29.30 -28.63
CA SER A 36 2.98 30.34 -29.13
C SER A 36 2.21 29.87 -30.36
N ARG A 37 2.87 29.20 -31.31
CA ARG A 37 2.20 28.61 -32.47
C ARG A 37 1.29 27.44 -32.10
N THR A 38 1.76 26.51 -31.26
CA THR A 38 1.01 25.30 -30.89
C THR A 38 -0.26 25.64 -30.10
N CYS A 39 -0.16 26.60 -29.18
CA CYS A 39 -1.28 27.05 -28.36
C CYS A 39 -2.08 28.20 -28.99
N ASN A 40 -1.66 28.70 -30.15
CA ASN A 40 -2.22 29.89 -30.80
C ASN A 40 -2.36 31.09 -29.84
N MET A 41 -1.26 31.41 -29.14
CA MET A 41 -1.20 32.48 -28.13
C MET A 41 -0.24 33.59 -28.56
N SER A 42 -0.57 34.84 -28.19
CA SER A 42 0.37 35.96 -28.26
C SER A 42 1.52 35.78 -27.26
N GLU A 43 2.62 36.51 -27.45
CA GLU A 43 3.78 36.48 -26.55
C GLU A 43 3.41 36.86 -25.11
N ASN A 44 2.50 37.84 -24.94
CA ASN A 44 2.03 38.27 -23.63
C ASN A 44 1.19 37.19 -22.92
N GLU A 45 0.33 36.48 -23.65
CA GLU A 45 -0.47 35.38 -23.11
C GLU A 45 0.40 34.19 -22.74
N LEU A 46 1.39 33.88 -23.59
CA LEU A 46 2.36 32.83 -23.33
C LEU A 46 3.21 33.14 -22.09
N ASN A 47 3.71 34.37 -21.97
CA ASN A 47 4.45 34.81 -20.80
C ASN A 47 3.62 34.62 -19.52
N LYS A 48 2.32 34.95 -19.55
CA LYS A 48 1.41 34.68 -18.44
C LYS A 48 1.26 33.18 -18.17
N LEU A 49 1.02 32.35 -19.18
CA LEU A 49 0.87 30.89 -19.02
C LEU A 49 2.10 30.26 -18.36
N VAL A 50 3.29 30.66 -18.81
CA VAL A 50 4.55 30.02 -18.44
C VAL A 50 5.10 30.57 -17.12
N ASN A 51 4.92 31.86 -16.83
CA ASN A 51 5.60 32.54 -15.71
C ASN A 51 4.70 32.95 -14.55
N SER A 52 3.37 32.89 -14.66
CA SER A 52 2.49 33.35 -13.56
C SER A 52 2.51 32.43 -12.33
N GLN A 53 2.74 31.13 -12.52
CA GLN A 53 2.85 30.18 -11.42
C GLN A 53 4.31 30.05 -10.98
N THR A 54 4.60 30.50 -9.76
CA THR A 54 5.96 30.43 -9.16
C THR A 54 6.09 29.32 -8.13
N GLY A 55 5.02 28.59 -7.83
CA GLY A 55 5.09 27.39 -7.00
C GLY A 55 5.77 26.23 -7.71
N ALA A 56 6.30 25.29 -6.91
CA ALA A 56 6.97 24.09 -7.40
C ALA A 56 6.02 22.89 -7.51
N LEU A 57 5.25 22.60 -6.46
CA LEU A 57 4.35 21.43 -6.38
C LEU A 57 2.95 21.82 -5.91
N ILE A 58 2.88 22.39 -4.71
CA ILE A 58 1.64 22.81 -4.07
C ILE A 58 1.67 24.34 -3.94
N THR A 59 0.68 25.01 -4.51
CA THR A 59 0.55 26.48 -4.42
C THR A 59 -0.65 26.86 -3.60
N LYS A 60 -0.45 27.75 -2.62
CA LYS A 60 -1.54 28.35 -1.86
C LYS A 60 -2.34 29.30 -2.76
N LEU A 61 -3.65 29.06 -2.87
CA LEU A 61 -4.55 29.96 -3.57
C LEU A 61 -4.86 31.17 -2.68
N SER A 62 -4.87 32.37 -3.26
CA SER A 62 -5.20 33.62 -2.56
C SER A 62 -6.67 33.73 -2.16
N LYS A 63 -7.54 33.03 -2.90
CA LYS A 63 -8.96 32.84 -2.59
C LYS A 63 -9.38 31.44 -2.99
N ILE A 64 -10.37 30.90 -2.30
CA ILE A 64 -11.02 29.65 -2.71
C ILE A 64 -11.67 29.92 -4.08
N LEU A 65 -11.33 29.08 -5.06
CA LEU A 65 -11.96 29.13 -6.38
C LEU A 65 -13.24 28.31 -6.33
N ASP A 66 -14.33 28.88 -6.85
CA ASP A 66 -15.54 28.12 -7.11
C ASP A 66 -15.28 27.20 -8.30
N MET A 67 -14.87 25.96 -8.01
CA MET A 67 -14.67 24.94 -9.01
C MET A 67 -16.03 24.37 -9.37
N PRO A 68 -16.38 24.27 -10.67
CA PRO A 68 -17.66 23.72 -11.07
C PRO A 68 -17.78 22.31 -10.48
N ALA A 69 -18.80 22.08 -9.66
CA ALA A 69 -19.12 20.74 -9.17
C ALA A 69 -19.33 19.86 -10.40
N GLY A 70 -18.39 18.95 -10.64
CA GLY A 70 -18.36 18.15 -11.84
C GLY A 70 -19.68 17.41 -11.97
N LYS A 71 -20.49 17.77 -12.97
CA LYS A 71 -21.42 16.82 -13.58
C LYS A 71 -20.61 15.85 -14.44
N CYS A 72 -19.60 15.22 -13.84
CA CYS A 72 -18.90 14.12 -14.45
C CYS A 72 -19.91 12.98 -14.49
N LYS A 73 -20.59 12.79 -15.63
CA LYS A 73 -21.34 11.57 -15.92
C LYS A 73 -20.42 10.36 -16.16
N GLY A 74 -19.20 10.40 -15.63
CA GLY A 74 -18.16 9.39 -15.73
C GLY A 74 -17.71 9.01 -14.32
N THR A 75 -18.07 7.78 -13.94
CA THR A 75 -17.39 6.84 -13.05
C THR A 75 -16.34 7.38 -12.05
N ASP A 76 -16.67 8.33 -11.18
CA ASP A 76 -15.83 8.61 -10.00
C ASP A 76 -15.57 7.32 -9.17
N ASP A 77 -16.53 6.38 -9.22
CA ASP A 77 -16.45 5.02 -8.68
C ASP A 77 -15.36 4.13 -9.33
N GLU A 78 -14.76 4.50 -10.46
CA GLU A 78 -13.71 3.70 -11.12
C GLU A 78 -12.32 3.89 -10.53
N PHE A 79 -12.06 5.01 -9.83
CA PHE A 79 -10.72 5.36 -9.34
C PHE A 79 -10.65 5.63 -7.84
N VAL A 80 -11.77 5.95 -7.19
CA VAL A 80 -11.79 6.27 -5.75
C VAL A 80 -12.56 5.19 -5.00
N PHE A 81 -11.93 4.64 -3.96
CA PHE A 81 -12.59 3.71 -3.03
C PHE A 81 -12.30 4.11 -1.58
N ASN A 82 -13.34 4.30 -0.78
CA ASN A 82 -13.21 4.68 0.62
C ASN A 82 -13.13 3.43 1.52
N LEU A 83 -11.92 3.11 1.99
CA LEU A 83 -11.67 2.00 2.90
C LEU A 83 -12.21 2.21 4.32
N ASP A 84 -12.36 3.45 4.78
CA ASP A 84 -12.86 3.73 6.14
C ASP A 84 -14.35 3.49 6.30
N ASN A 85 -15.12 3.69 5.22
CA ASN A 85 -16.57 3.48 5.19
C ASN A 85 -16.97 2.09 4.66
N ALA A 86 -16.01 1.30 4.16
CA ALA A 86 -16.27 -0.03 3.64
C ALA A 86 -16.53 -1.04 4.76
N LEU A 87 -17.38 -2.04 4.47
CA LEU A 87 -17.57 -3.19 5.37
C LEU A 87 -16.28 -4.02 5.41
N ALA A 88 -15.86 -4.36 6.63
CA ALA A 88 -14.69 -5.20 6.85
C ALA A 88 -14.92 -6.62 6.33
N ASP A 89 -13.92 -7.16 5.63
CA ASP A 89 -13.94 -8.54 5.15
C ASP A 89 -13.73 -9.52 6.31
N ILE A 90 -12.95 -9.11 7.31
CA ILE A 90 -12.73 -9.84 8.56
C ILE A 90 -12.92 -8.89 9.72
N ASN A 91 -13.69 -9.32 10.73
CA ASN A 91 -13.86 -8.61 11.98
C ASN A 91 -13.85 -9.61 13.13
N VAL A 92 -12.89 -9.44 14.05
CA VAL A 92 -12.74 -10.29 15.24
C VAL A 92 -12.95 -9.41 16.46
N LYS A 93 -13.96 -9.76 17.27
CA LYS A 93 -14.33 -9.01 18.47
C LYS A 93 -13.15 -8.90 19.44
N ASN A 94 -12.90 -7.69 19.94
CA ASN A 94 -11.81 -7.35 20.86
C ASN A 94 -10.41 -7.61 20.29
N ALA A 95 -10.26 -7.65 18.96
CA ALA A 95 -8.97 -7.87 18.33
C ALA A 95 -8.75 -6.91 17.16
N GLY A 96 -9.72 -6.78 16.24
CA GLY A 96 -9.59 -5.84 15.14
C GLY A 96 -10.37 -6.21 13.88
N SER A 97 -10.12 -5.43 12.82
CA SER A 97 -10.77 -5.58 11.51
C SER A 97 -9.79 -5.41 10.36
N LEU A 98 -10.04 -6.15 9.27
CA LEU A 98 -9.32 -6.08 8.00
C LEU A 98 -10.31 -5.77 6.89
N THR A 99 -10.00 -4.76 6.09
CA THR A 99 -10.69 -4.47 4.84
C THR A 99 -9.69 -4.48 3.70
N THR A 100 -9.89 -5.35 2.72
CA THR A 100 -9.03 -5.49 1.56
C THR A 100 -9.69 -4.85 0.34
N LEU A 101 -8.91 -4.03 -0.37
CA LEU A 101 -9.26 -3.44 -1.64
C LEU A 101 -8.49 -4.16 -2.76
N THR A 102 -9.25 -4.85 -3.61
CA THR A 102 -8.73 -5.60 -4.76
C THR A 102 -9.47 -5.19 -6.03
N ALA A 103 -9.03 -5.72 -7.17
CA ALA A 103 -9.70 -5.53 -8.45
C ALA A 103 -11.20 -5.89 -8.46
N ALA A 104 -11.66 -6.75 -7.55
CA ALA A 104 -13.07 -7.10 -7.43
C ALA A 104 -13.93 -5.92 -6.91
N LYS A 105 -13.33 -5.03 -6.09
CA LYS A 105 -13.99 -3.82 -5.55
C LYS A 105 -13.67 -2.57 -6.38
N LEU A 106 -12.52 -2.54 -7.05
CA LEU A 106 -12.07 -1.42 -7.88
C LEU A 106 -11.28 -1.93 -9.11
N PRO A 107 -11.93 -2.14 -10.27
CA PRO A 107 -11.33 -2.83 -11.42
C PRO A 107 -10.05 -2.22 -11.99
N VAL A 108 -9.80 -0.91 -11.81
CA VAL A 108 -8.56 -0.26 -12.28
C VAL A 108 -7.30 -0.90 -11.68
N LEU A 109 -7.42 -1.50 -10.49
CA LEU A 109 -6.31 -2.13 -9.78
C LEU A 109 -5.72 -3.32 -10.55
N THR A 110 -6.50 -4.01 -11.40
CA THR A 110 -5.97 -5.05 -12.29
C THR A 110 -4.90 -4.50 -13.22
N LYS A 111 -5.12 -3.31 -13.79
CA LYS A 111 -4.16 -2.68 -14.72
C LYS A 111 -2.92 -2.16 -14.00
N LEU A 112 -3.09 -1.75 -12.74
CA LEU A 112 -2.01 -1.23 -11.91
C LEU A 112 -1.18 -2.33 -11.24
N GLY A 113 -1.72 -3.55 -11.11
CA GLY A 113 -1.04 -4.67 -10.46
C GLY A 113 -0.81 -4.42 -8.96
N VAL A 114 -1.73 -3.72 -8.30
CA VAL A 114 -1.64 -3.38 -6.88
C VAL A 114 -2.92 -3.77 -6.15
N SER A 115 -2.80 -3.97 -4.84
CA SER A 115 -3.92 -4.10 -3.91
C SER A 115 -3.64 -3.23 -2.68
N ALA A 116 -4.64 -3.02 -1.85
CA ALA A 116 -4.48 -2.31 -0.58
C ALA A 116 -5.28 -3.00 0.52
N SER A 117 -4.90 -2.76 1.76
CA SER A 117 -5.66 -3.22 2.92
C SER A 117 -5.61 -2.20 4.05
N LEU A 118 -6.74 -2.02 4.72
CA LEU A 118 -6.85 -1.27 5.96
C LEU A 118 -6.99 -2.25 7.12
N VAL A 119 -5.99 -2.25 8.00
CA VAL A 119 -5.97 -3.01 9.24
C VAL A 119 -6.21 -2.06 10.41
N LYS A 120 -7.19 -2.39 11.25
CA LYS A 120 -7.44 -1.71 12.52
C LYS A 120 -7.30 -2.74 13.63
N LEU A 121 -6.37 -2.51 14.55
CA LEU A 121 -6.17 -3.36 15.73
C LEU A 121 -6.71 -2.66 16.97
N ASP A 122 -7.38 -3.43 17.82
CA ASP A 122 -7.75 -2.99 19.17
C ASP A 122 -6.50 -2.95 20.07
N ALA A 123 -6.61 -2.27 21.22
CA ALA A 123 -5.51 -2.16 22.16
C ALA A 123 -5.02 -3.55 22.62
N ASN A 124 -3.70 -3.76 22.57
CA ASN A 124 -3.01 -5.02 22.92
C ASN A 124 -3.39 -6.24 22.07
N ALA A 125 -4.17 -6.07 21.01
CA ALA A 125 -4.40 -7.12 20.03
C ALA A 125 -3.19 -7.29 19.12
N MET A 126 -3.09 -8.45 18.48
CA MET A 126 -2.03 -8.74 17.52
C MET A 126 -2.58 -9.30 16.22
N CYS A 127 -1.85 -9.09 15.12
CA CYS A 127 -2.01 -9.93 13.94
C CYS A 127 -1.30 -11.25 14.18
N SER A 128 -1.89 -12.36 13.71
CA SER A 128 -1.13 -13.61 13.55
C SER A 128 0.10 -13.37 12.66
N PRO A 129 1.19 -14.14 12.81
CA PRO A 129 2.31 -14.06 11.88
C PRO A 129 1.85 -14.22 10.42
N MET A 130 2.32 -13.32 9.55
CA MET A 130 1.95 -13.27 8.14
C MET A 130 3.20 -13.14 7.27
N TYR A 131 3.05 -13.54 6.01
CA TYR A 131 4.05 -13.39 4.97
C TYR A 131 3.34 -12.97 3.67
N THR A 132 4.08 -12.57 2.64
CA THR A 132 3.52 -12.25 1.32
C THR A 132 3.87 -13.31 0.29
N THR A 133 2.93 -13.59 -0.61
CA THR A 133 3.08 -14.53 -1.71
C THR A 133 3.60 -13.78 -2.95
N ASP A 134 4.19 -14.48 -3.92
CA ASP A 134 4.29 -13.97 -5.31
C ASP A 134 5.10 -12.69 -5.60
N SER A 135 6.25 -12.49 -4.95
CA SER A 135 7.16 -11.36 -5.23
C SER A 135 6.57 -9.99 -4.97
N GLU A 136 5.45 -9.93 -4.25
CA GLU A 136 4.79 -8.70 -3.85
C GLU A 136 5.52 -8.07 -2.65
N VAL A 137 5.93 -6.81 -2.85
CA VAL A 137 6.44 -5.96 -1.77
C VAL A 137 5.23 -5.39 -1.05
N GLN A 138 5.14 -5.61 0.27
CA GLN A 138 4.12 -4.99 1.09
C GLN A 138 4.68 -3.72 1.73
N LEU A 139 3.96 -2.62 1.53
CA LEU A 139 4.23 -1.34 2.17
C LEU A 139 3.15 -1.10 3.23
N THR A 140 3.55 -0.95 4.49
CA THR A 140 2.59 -0.61 5.55
C THR A 140 2.88 0.81 6.04
N TYR A 141 1.85 1.65 6.06
CA TYR A 141 1.91 3.00 6.62
C TYR A 141 1.05 3.07 7.88
N ILE A 142 1.64 3.51 8.99
CA ILE A 142 0.92 3.63 10.25
C ILE A 142 0.16 4.96 10.23
N VAL A 143 -1.16 4.89 10.06
CA VAL A 143 -2.02 6.07 9.98
C VAL A 143 -2.32 6.64 11.38
N LYS A 144 -2.50 5.77 12.38
CA LYS A 144 -2.89 6.15 13.74
C LYS A 144 -2.37 5.13 14.76
N GLY A 145 -2.11 5.60 15.97
CA GLY A 145 -1.70 4.76 17.10
C GLY A 145 -0.23 4.36 17.05
N SER A 146 0.10 3.33 17.79
CA SER A 146 1.42 2.71 17.85
C SER A 146 1.30 1.21 18.11
N GLY A 147 2.37 0.47 17.84
CA GLY A 147 2.41 -0.97 18.07
C GLY A 147 3.81 -1.53 17.92
N LYS A 148 4.01 -2.76 18.37
CA LYS A 148 5.27 -3.50 18.16
C LYS A 148 5.19 -4.26 16.85
N ILE A 149 6.29 -4.25 16.10
CA ILE A 149 6.45 -5.06 14.90
C ILE A 149 7.71 -5.90 14.96
N GLU A 150 7.59 -7.14 14.48
CA GLU A 150 8.69 -8.08 14.38
C GLU A 150 8.74 -8.65 12.96
N ILE A 151 9.93 -8.63 12.35
CA ILE A 151 10.22 -9.18 11.03
C ILE A 151 11.30 -10.23 11.20
N VAL A 152 11.04 -11.42 10.70
CA VAL A 152 11.97 -12.55 10.75
C VAL A 152 12.42 -12.88 9.33
N GLY A 153 13.73 -13.06 9.16
CA GLY A 153 14.38 -13.43 7.91
C GLY A 153 14.23 -14.91 7.57
N PHE A 154 14.59 -15.31 6.34
CA PHE A 154 14.51 -16.72 5.92
C PHE A 154 15.43 -17.66 6.70
N ASN A 155 16.49 -17.11 7.30
CA ASN A 155 17.41 -17.82 8.16
C ASN A 155 16.90 -17.94 9.61
N GLY A 156 15.70 -17.43 9.91
CA GLY A 156 15.12 -17.44 11.25
C GLY A 156 15.61 -16.31 12.17
N GLU A 157 16.46 -15.40 11.67
CA GLU A 157 16.94 -14.26 12.47
C GLU A 157 15.88 -13.15 12.53
N CYS A 158 15.74 -12.50 13.69
CA CYS A 158 14.93 -11.30 13.82
C CYS A 158 15.65 -10.13 13.14
N LEU A 159 15.19 -9.78 11.93
CA LEU A 159 15.75 -8.68 11.14
C LEU A 159 15.33 -7.31 11.69
N LEU A 160 14.15 -7.25 12.31
CA LEU A 160 13.63 -6.04 12.92
C LEU A 160 12.70 -6.41 14.07
N GLY A 161 12.92 -5.80 15.24
CA GLY A 161 11.99 -5.83 16.37
C GLY A 161 11.91 -4.42 16.94
N THR A 162 10.85 -3.68 16.64
CA THR A 162 10.75 -2.26 17.03
C THR A 162 9.33 -1.83 17.33
N THR A 163 9.19 -0.65 17.94
CA THR A 163 7.91 0.03 18.08
C THR A 163 7.72 0.99 16.92
N VAL A 164 6.57 0.92 16.29
CA VAL A 164 6.14 1.86 15.26
C VAL A 164 5.03 2.78 15.77
N GLN A 165 4.94 3.98 15.22
CA GLN A 165 3.94 5.00 15.54
C GLN A 165 3.44 5.67 14.27
N ALA A 166 2.33 6.42 14.40
CA ALA A 166 1.73 7.16 13.31
C ALA A 166 2.76 8.01 12.53
N GLY A 167 2.67 7.96 11.20
CA GLY A 167 3.59 8.62 10.28
C GLY A 167 4.77 7.78 9.81
N GLN A 168 5.00 6.60 10.40
CA GLN A 168 6.08 5.69 9.97
C GLN A 168 5.62 4.69 8.91
N MET A 169 6.57 4.25 8.08
CA MET A 169 6.33 3.38 6.94
C MET A 169 7.34 2.22 6.87
N PRO A 170 7.17 1.16 7.68
CA PRO A 170 7.99 -0.04 7.51
C PRO A 170 7.72 -0.70 6.14
N VAL A 171 8.80 -1.10 5.47
CA VAL A 171 8.77 -1.81 4.19
C VAL A 171 9.10 -3.27 4.46
N PHE A 172 8.27 -4.18 3.95
CA PHE A 172 8.50 -5.62 4.07
C PHE A 172 8.90 -6.18 2.70
N GLY A 173 10.08 -6.79 2.66
CA GLY A 173 10.58 -7.53 1.50
C GLY A 173 10.16 -9.00 1.57
N GLN A 174 9.97 -9.59 0.40
CA GLN A 174 9.47 -10.95 0.17
C GLN A 174 10.13 -12.03 1.07
N LEU A 175 9.30 -12.76 1.79
CA LEU A 175 9.50 -14.16 2.16
C LEU A 175 8.18 -14.87 1.88
N ALA A 176 8.26 -15.95 1.11
CA ALA A 176 7.21 -16.62 0.36
C ALA A 176 5.91 -16.97 1.12
N GLY A 177 4.86 -17.32 0.34
CA GLY A 177 3.55 -17.69 0.86
C GLY A 177 2.53 -18.29 -0.10
N ALA A 178 1.50 -19.05 0.35
CA ALA A 178 0.10 -18.58 0.56
C ALA A 178 -0.73 -19.36 1.60
N THR A 179 -0.20 -20.46 2.14
CA THR A 179 -0.84 -21.35 3.12
C THR A 179 0.13 -21.59 4.27
N SER A 180 -0.18 -21.12 5.49
CA SER A 180 0.72 -21.31 6.64
C SER A 180 1.22 -22.75 6.64
N VAL A 181 2.54 -22.94 6.47
CA VAL A 181 3.13 -24.28 6.28
C VAL A 181 2.65 -25.20 7.40
N TRP A 182 2.53 -24.67 8.61
CA TRP A 182 2.07 -25.38 9.80
C TRP A 182 0.68 -26.01 9.68
N LYS A 183 -0.26 -25.40 8.94
CA LYS A 183 -1.60 -25.96 8.73
C LYS A 183 -1.64 -27.04 7.65
N ALA A 184 -0.70 -27.00 6.71
CA ALA A 184 -0.61 -27.96 5.60
C ALA A 184 0.19 -29.23 5.98
N LEU A 185 1.01 -29.17 7.03
CA LEU A 185 1.82 -30.30 7.49
C LEU A 185 0.98 -31.24 8.36
N SER A 186 1.11 -32.55 8.12
CA SER A 186 0.51 -33.57 8.99
C SER A 186 1.22 -33.63 10.35
N PRO A 187 0.57 -34.17 11.40
CA PRO A 187 1.21 -34.34 12.71
C PRO A 187 2.55 -35.09 12.64
N ALA A 188 2.67 -36.12 11.80
CA ALA A 188 3.91 -36.85 11.60
C ALA A 188 5.04 -35.97 11.01
N ILE A 189 4.72 -35.08 10.07
CA ILE A 189 5.71 -34.15 9.50
C ILE A 189 6.13 -33.12 10.54
N LEU A 190 5.20 -32.61 11.36
CA LEU A 190 5.51 -31.70 12.46
C LEU A 190 6.37 -32.37 13.53
N GLN A 191 6.06 -33.61 13.89
CA GLN A 191 6.82 -34.41 14.84
C GLN A 191 8.28 -34.53 14.40
N ALA A 192 8.50 -34.95 13.16
CA ALA A 192 9.83 -35.10 12.58
C ALA A 192 10.56 -33.76 12.40
N SER A 193 9.86 -32.70 11.95
CA SER A 193 10.50 -31.41 11.64
C SER A 193 10.83 -30.59 12.88
N LEU A 194 9.98 -30.63 13.91
CA LEU A 194 10.15 -29.88 15.15
C LEU A 194 10.84 -30.71 16.24
N ASN A 195 11.09 -32.01 15.99
CA ASN A 195 11.61 -32.97 16.96
C ASN A 195 10.80 -32.96 18.27
N VAL A 196 9.48 -33.09 18.14
CA VAL A 196 8.51 -33.08 19.24
C VAL A 196 7.81 -34.43 19.36
N THR A 197 7.05 -34.64 20.42
CA THR A 197 6.17 -35.82 20.57
C THR A 197 4.94 -35.68 19.67
N GLU A 198 4.33 -36.81 19.28
CA GLU A 198 3.06 -36.84 18.53
C GLU A 198 1.93 -36.08 19.25
N GLU A 199 1.77 -36.29 20.57
CA GLU A 199 0.78 -35.58 21.40
C GLU A 199 0.93 -34.06 21.29
N PHE A 200 2.17 -33.56 21.39
CA PHE A 200 2.45 -32.13 21.23
C PHE A 200 2.18 -31.64 19.79
N ALA A 201 2.52 -32.43 18.77
CA ALA A 201 2.23 -32.07 17.38
C ALA A 201 0.71 -31.96 17.13
N GLU A 202 -0.08 -32.90 17.65
CA GLU A 202 -1.54 -32.85 17.57
C GLU A 202 -2.13 -31.65 18.33
N LEU A 203 -1.63 -31.39 19.54
CA LEU A 203 -2.00 -30.21 20.32
C LEU A 203 -1.70 -28.92 19.55
N PHE A 204 -0.50 -28.81 18.98
CA PHE A 204 -0.09 -27.66 18.20
C PHE A 204 -0.97 -27.48 16.96
N SER A 205 -1.21 -28.54 16.18
CA SER A 205 -2.13 -28.49 15.04
C SER A 205 -3.54 -28.07 15.45
N SER A 206 -4.04 -28.56 16.58
CA SER A 206 -5.35 -28.18 17.13
C SER A 206 -5.41 -26.68 17.42
N LYS A 207 -4.42 -26.13 18.14
CA LYS A 207 -4.33 -24.69 18.44
C LYS A 207 -4.23 -23.82 17.19
N MET A 208 -3.53 -24.28 16.15
CA MET A 208 -3.41 -23.56 14.88
C MET A 208 -4.72 -23.57 14.07
N LYS A 209 -5.57 -24.60 14.20
CA LYS A 209 -6.89 -24.64 13.53
C LYS A 209 -7.84 -23.55 14.05
N ASP A 210 -7.75 -23.24 15.33
CA ASP A 210 -8.60 -22.23 15.98
C ASP A 210 -8.04 -20.81 15.86
N SER A 211 -6.83 -20.65 15.30
CA SER A 211 -6.17 -19.36 15.16
C SER A 211 -6.83 -18.49 14.08
N THR A 212 -7.00 -17.21 14.39
CA THR A 212 -7.58 -16.20 13.50
C THR A 212 -6.53 -15.17 13.09
N VAL A 213 -6.81 -14.41 12.02
CA VAL A 213 -5.93 -13.34 11.51
C VAL A 213 -5.61 -12.30 12.59
N PHE A 214 -6.58 -12.01 13.45
CA PHE A 214 -6.39 -11.18 14.64
C PHE A 214 -6.54 -12.01 15.89
N ILE A 215 -5.61 -11.86 16.82
CA ILE A 215 -5.62 -12.55 18.11
C ILE A 215 -5.91 -11.49 19.17
N PRO A 216 -7.00 -11.66 19.96
CA PRO A 216 -7.33 -10.73 21.04
C PRO A 216 -6.29 -10.80 22.16
N PRO A 217 -6.23 -9.78 23.02
CA PRO A 217 -5.38 -9.82 24.21
C PRO A 217 -5.68 -11.07 25.07
N PRO A 218 -4.68 -11.62 25.78
CA PRO A 218 -4.92 -12.66 26.76
C PRO A 218 -5.92 -12.17 27.83
N LYS A 219 -6.79 -13.09 28.28
CA LYS A 219 -7.76 -12.83 29.35
C LYS A 219 -7.07 -12.68 30.71
#